data_AF-A0A1Y1UW47-F1
#
_entry.id   AF-A0A1Y1UW47-F1
#
_cell.length_a   1.000
_cell.length_b   1.000
_cell.length_c   1.000
_cell.angle_alpha   90.00
_cell.angle_beta   90.00
_cell.angle_gamma   90.00
#
_symmetry.space_group_name_H-M   'P 1'
#
loop_
_entity.id
_entity.type
_entity.pdbx_description
1 polymer ?
#
loop_
_entity_poly.entity_id
_entity_poly.type
_entity_poly.pdbx_seq_one_letter_code
_entity_poly.pdbx_strand_id
1 'polypeptide(L)'
;MGFIHFLLELTSFIHVFLSNAISAMILTSGNGNTINYNFHCFQDYNTICKNYKESLNILISSYNDRNLLLKNVNFEIFVDNLSDNGISQKKHVVNLDSHFQKISSKDRYPNYMKMEKMLKMNKDTIDIIMVYDNFENKQDVLNRLEFSLFDMMDDNFIQVLSGINAYDDGHYYGDIDDETPKEPLISQLNRFVLDNDFTKAVFRKIIKITNDQLLDNLFFNEEAISNPVKEPTVPWNNTLFFKEDDNTQVSNSNNSLTGHYDRIISFGDIHGDFRKLVKVLTAAKLINERKDWIAKNTALVQVGDLIDRGNDSKKILNLMIKLRKQAPSYGSDVFLLLGNHETMNIGGRYDYITLTDLFSYGSIPLREKQFSLHERYGYLIRKEMNATMVVGDTLFVHAGLMSYHLDDMTLEDINKHFHNVLMYSCTHPSELSDDDMYAQPVFVDKYFDDGGPTWTRTLFDGPENKICEDLSKTLKITKTNRMVVGHTVQRDGQIHTRCNNQLYFIDVGMSMAYQNTLAYLEFKKDEKEIWAKYD
;
A
#
# COMPACT_ATOMS: atom_id res chain seq x y z
N MET A 1 -57.34 -15.63 9.85
CA MET A 1 -56.19 -16.57 9.76
C MET A 1 -55.75 -16.89 8.31
N GLY A 2 -56.63 -16.86 7.30
CA GLY A 2 -56.21 -17.11 5.89
C GLY A 2 -55.37 -16.01 5.21
N PHE A 3 -55.52 -14.74 5.61
CA PHE A 3 -54.82 -13.62 4.94
C PHE A 3 -53.36 -13.44 5.39
N ILE A 4 -53.03 -13.87 6.61
CA ILE A 4 -51.66 -13.81 7.15
C ILE A 4 -50.80 -14.94 6.60
N HIS A 5 -51.40 -16.10 6.29
CA HIS A 5 -50.66 -17.21 5.69
C HIS A 5 -50.29 -16.96 4.22
N PHE A 6 -51.14 -16.24 3.48
CA PHE A 6 -50.87 -15.83 2.09
C PHE A 6 -49.79 -14.74 1.98
N LEU A 7 -49.68 -13.84 2.97
CA LEU A 7 -48.63 -12.83 3.05
C LEU A 7 -47.26 -13.40 3.44
N LEU A 8 -47.22 -14.46 4.25
CA LEU A 8 -45.97 -15.14 4.64
C LEU A 8 -45.38 -16.03 3.53
N GLU A 9 -46.22 -16.59 2.66
CA GLU A 9 -45.74 -17.32 1.45
C GLU A 9 -45.31 -16.36 0.33
N LEU A 10 -45.91 -15.16 0.20
CA LEU A 10 -45.47 -14.16 -0.78
C LEU A 10 -44.14 -13.48 -0.40
N THR A 11 -43.88 -13.21 0.89
CA THR A 11 -42.62 -12.60 1.34
C THR A 11 -41.43 -13.56 1.25
N SER A 12 -41.66 -14.86 1.44
CA SER A 12 -40.62 -15.88 1.31
C SER A 12 -40.31 -16.24 -0.16
N PHE A 13 -41.27 -16.15 -1.09
CA PHE A 13 -41.00 -16.31 -2.52
C PHE A 13 -40.31 -15.09 -3.15
N ILE A 14 -40.61 -13.88 -2.66
CA ILE A 14 -40.03 -12.62 -3.18
C ILE A 14 -38.63 -12.35 -2.59
N HIS A 15 -38.34 -12.75 -1.34
CA HIS A 15 -36.96 -12.70 -0.80
C HIS A 15 -36.00 -13.69 -1.50
N VAL A 16 -36.47 -14.88 -1.93
CA VAL A 16 -35.65 -15.87 -2.64
C VAL A 16 -35.41 -15.48 -4.11
N PHE A 17 -36.32 -14.75 -4.75
CA PHE A 17 -36.12 -14.27 -6.13
C PHE A 17 -35.29 -12.98 -6.20
N LEU A 18 -35.41 -12.07 -5.23
CA LEU A 18 -34.59 -10.83 -5.17
C LEU A 18 -33.17 -11.08 -4.64
N SER A 19 -32.94 -12.07 -3.76
CA SER A 19 -31.57 -12.44 -3.37
C SER A 19 -30.81 -13.16 -4.49
N ASN A 20 -31.49 -13.90 -5.37
CA ASN A 20 -30.87 -14.54 -6.54
C ASN A 20 -30.67 -13.58 -7.72
N ALA A 21 -31.48 -12.53 -7.85
CA ALA A 21 -31.29 -11.53 -8.89
C ALA A 21 -30.14 -10.54 -8.59
N ILE A 22 -29.91 -10.18 -7.33
CA ILE A 22 -28.73 -9.36 -6.95
C ILE A 22 -27.44 -10.19 -7.03
N SER A 23 -27.51 -11.50 -6.75
CA SER A 23 -26.39 -12.42 -6.97
C SER A 23 -26.10 -12.72 -8.45
N ALA A 24 -27.03 -12.39 -9.36
CA ALA A 24 -26.84 -12.50 -10.81
C ALA A 24 -26.43 -11.19 -11.50
N MET A 25 -26.32 -10.05 -10.79
CA MET A 25 -26.13 -8.73 -11.44
C MET A 25 -24.75 -8.07 -11.23
N ILE A 26 -23.79 -8.71 -10.55
CA ILE A 26 -22.35 -8.37 -10.70
C ILE A 26 -21.51 -9.66 -10.80
N LEU A 27 -22.01 -10.60 -11.61
CA LEU A 27 -21.19 -11.52 -12.41
C LEU A 27 -21.66 -11.37 -13.86
N THR A 28 -21.50 -10.17 -14.39
CA THR A 28 -21.62 -9.89 -15.82
C THR A 28 -20.39 -9.11 -16.24
N SER A 29 -19.58 -9.75 -17.08
CA SER A 29 -18.57 -9.16 -17.98
C SER A 29 -18.43 -7.64 -17.88
N GLY A 30 -17.32 -7.16 -17.32
CA GLY A 30 -16.94 -5.75 -17.44
C GLY A 30 -16.93 -5.37 -18.91
N ASN A 31 -17.81 -4.43 -19.30
CA ASN A 31 -17.60 -3.69 -20.53
C ASN A 31 -16.30 -2.91 -20.39
N GLY A 32 -15.52 -2.82 -21.47
CA GLY A 32 -14.19 -2.21 -21.51
C GLY A 32 -14.19 -0.71 -21.23
N ASN A 33 -14.38 -0.35 -19.97
CA ASN A 33 -14.33 1.02 -19.48
C ASN A 33 -12.87 1.48 -19.39
N THR A 34 -12.57 2.63 -19.99
CA THR A 34 -11.21 3.14 -20.10
C THR A 34 -11.05 4.50 -19.44
N ILE A 35 -9.89 4.70 -18.86
CA ILE A 35 -9.30 6.01 -18.64
C ILE A 35 -8.87 6.53 -20.01
N ASN A 36 -9.49 7.61 -20.44
CA ASN A 36 -9.04 8.41 -21.56
C ASN A 36 -8.36 9.65 -21.01
N TYR A 37 -7.31 10.11 -21.67
CA TYR A 37 -6.67 11.35 -21.29
C TYR A 37 -6.17 12.12 -22.50
N ASN A 38 -6.19 13.44 -22.39
CA ASN A 38 -5.42 14.32 -23.24
C ASN A 38 -4.28 14.93 -22.41
N PHE A 39 -3.15 15.17 -23.08
CA PHE A 39 -1.95 15.70 -22.45
C PHE A 39 -1.51 16.99 -23.13
N HIS A 40 -1.34 18.03 -22.33
CA HIS A 40 -1.02 19.37 -22.76
C HIS A 40 0.23 19.87 -22.05
N CYS A 41 1.17 20.35 -22.85
CA CYS A 41 2.42 20.91 -22.35
C CYS A 41 2.51 22.37 -22.79
N PHE A 42 2.95 23.25 -21.88
CA PHE A 42 3.36 24.59 -22.28
C PHE A 42 4.75 24.55 -22.95
N GLN A 43 4.90 25.30 -24.05
CA GLN A 43 5.98 25.13 -25.05
C GLN A 43 7.41 25.21 -24.51
N ASP A 44 7.61 25.80 -23.33
CA ASP A 44 8.91 25.97 -22.70
C ASP A 44 9.38 24.71 -21.94
N TYR A 45 8.59 23.63 -21.90
CA TYR A 45 8.80 22.47 -21.00
C TYR A 45 8.95 21.10 -21.69
N ASN A 46 9.37 21.06 -22.95
CA ASN A 46 9.28 19.87 -23.81
C ASN A 46 9.97 18.59 -23.27
N THR A 47 11.15 18.68 -22.66
CA THR A 47 11.87 17.49 -22.16
C THR A 47 11.16 16.86 -20.96
N ILE A 48 10.67 17.68 -20.03
CA ILE A 48 9.97 17.23 -18.82
C ILE A 48 8.60 16.67 -19.18
N CYS A 49 7.91 17.35 -20.10
CA CYS A 49 6.63 16.89 -20.63
C CYS A 49 6.73 15.55 -21.35
N LYS A 50 7.86 15.24 -21.99
CA LYS A 50 8.10 13.92 -22.59
C LYS A 50 8.07 12.83 -21.52
N ASN A 51 8.78 13.01 -20.40
CA ASN A 51 8.83 12.03 -19.31
C ASN A 51 7.47 11.84 -18.63
N TYR A 52 6.73 12.93 -18.41
CA TYR A 52 5.34 12.86 -17.93
C TYR A 52 4.45 12.06 -18.87
N LYS A 53 4.54 12.32 -20.18
CA LYS A 53 3.72 11.63 -21.17
C LYS A 53 4.05 10.14 -21.25
N GLU A 54 5.33 9.77 -21.20
CA GLU A 54 5.77 8.37 -21.19
C GLU A 54 5.29 7.64 -19.92
N SER A 55 5.45 8.26 -18.74
CA SER A 55 4.96 7.71 -17.47
C SER A 55 3.44 7.55 -17.45
N LEU A 56 2.69 8.53 -17.97
CA LEU A 56 1.23 8.47 -18.10
C LEU A 56 0.76 7.34 -19.00
N ASN A 57 1.42 7.15 -20.15
CA ASN A 57 1.07 6.07 -21.06
C ASN A 57 1.17 4.71 -20.37
N ILE A 58 2.26 4.48 -19.63
CA ILE A 58 2.48 3.23 -18.88
C ILE A 58 1.42 3.08 -17.78
N LEU A 59 1.20 4.15 -16.99
CA LEU A 59 0.26 4.16 -15.88
C LEU A 59 -1.17 3.87 -16.36
N ILE A 60 -1.67 4.63 -17.34
CA ILE A 60 -3.03 4.53 -17.85
C ILE A 60 -3.28 3.19 -18.56
N SER A 61 -2.30 2.70 -19.32
CA SER A 61 -2.41 1.35 -19.92
C SER A 61 -2.57 0.30 -18.83
N SER A 62 -1.76 0.39 -17.78
CA SER A 62 -1.86 -0.49 -16.61
C SER A 62 -3.23 -0.40 -15.92
N TYR A 63 -3.82 0.78 -15.75
CA TYR A 63 -5.17 0.90 -15.16
C TYR A 63 -6.28 0.34 -16.06
N ASN A 64 -6.19 0.58 -17.37
CA ASN A 64 -7.17 0.10 -18.34
C ASN A 64 -7.15 -1.42 -18.44
N ASP A 65 -5.96 -2.05 -18.41
CA ASP A 65 -5.83 -3.51 -18.41
C ASP A 65 -6.45 -4.15 -17.14
N ARG A 66 -6.45 -3.43 -16.01
CA ARG A 66 -7.00 -3.93 -14.74
C ARG A 66 -8.54 -3.85 -14.65
N ASN A 67 -9.23 -3.17 -15.57
CA ASN A 67 -10.70 -3.00 -15.57
C ASN A 67 -11.28 -2.57 -14.21
N LEU A 68 -10.63 -1.63 -13.52
CA LEU A 68 -10.99 -1.19 -12.15
C LEU A 68 -12.06 -0.09 -12.13
N LEU A 69 -12.57 0.33 -13.29
CA LEU A 69 -13.44 1.49 -13.42
C LEU A 69 -14.91 1.11 -13.54
N LEU A 70 -15.76 1.80 -12.77
CA LEU A 70 -17.21 1.68 -12.88
C LEU A 70 -17.76 2.37 -14.15
N LYS A 71 -17.02 3.34 -14.72
CA LYS A 71 -17.33 4.05 -15.97
C LYS A 71 -16.07 4.51 -16.71
N ASN A 72 -16.23 4.93 -17.96
CA ASN A 72 -15.19 5.69 -18.67
C ASN A 72 -14.89 7.00 -17.91
N VAL A 73 -13.61 7.33 -17.76
CA VAL A 73 -13.16 8.56 -17.10
C VAL A 73 -12.27 9.33 -18.06
N ASN A 74 -12.54 10.61 -18.26
CA ASN A 74 -11.80 11.48 -19.16
C ASN A 74 -11.00 12.53 -18.38
N PHE A 75 -9.67 12.44 -18.49
CA PHE A 75 -8.74 13.37 -17.87
C PHE A 75 -8.20 14.40 -18.87
N GLU A 76 -8.02 15.63 -18.38
CA GLU A 76 -7.21 16.64 -19.06
C GLU A 76 -5.97 16.93 -18.22
N ILE A 77 -4.79 16.62 -18.76
CA ILE A 77 -3.54 16.69 -18.00
C ILE A 77 -2.68 17.82 -18.56
N PHE A 78 -2.28 18.73 -17.68
CA PHE A 78 -1.40 19.86 -17.98
C PHE A 78 -0.10 19.73 -17.20
N VAL A 79 1.00 20.17 -17.82
CA VAL A 79 2.26 20.45 -17.12
C VAL A 79 2.50 21.95 -17.14
N ASP A 80 2.60 22.55 -15.95
CA ASP A 80 2.74 23.99 -15.74
C ASP A 80 3.68 24.27 -14.56
N ASN A 81 4.22 25.49 -14.47
CA ASN A 81 4.99 25.89 -13.30
C ASN A 81 4.03 26.25 -12.15
N LEU A 82 3.90 25.38 -11.16
CA LEU A 82 2.97 25.60 -10.05
C LEU A 82 3.39 26.81 -9.19
N SER A 83 4.71 27.06 -9.07
CA SER A 83 5.25 28.16 -8.27
C SER A 83 4.89 29.52 -8.87
N ASP A 84 5.00 29.65 -10.20
CA ASP A 84 4.62 30.87 -10.93
C ASP A 84 3.11 31.15 -10.81
N ASN A 85 2.32 30.11 -10.54
CA ASN A 85 0.89 30.18 -10.28
C ASN A 85 0.55 30.31 -8.79
N GLY A 86 1.50 30.71 -7.94
CA GLY A 86 1.27 30.98 -6.52
C GLY A 86 0.96 29.74 -5.68
N ILE A 87 1.31 28.55 -6.15
CA ILE A 87 1.18 27.31 -5.41
C ILE A 87 2.50 27.02 -4.70
N SER A 88 2.42 26.58 -3.43
CA SER A 88 3.60 26.21 -2.64
C SER A 88 4.45 25.16 -3.36
N GLN A 89 5.78 25.34 -3.32
CA GLN A 89 6.77 24.42 -3.89
C GLN A 89 6.71 22.98 -3.33
N LYS A 90 6.06 22.79 -2.17
CA LYS A 90 5.78 21.48 -1.55
C LYS A 90 4.68 20.69 -2.27
N LYS A 91 3.86 21.33 -3.12
CA LYS A 91 2.83 20.66 -3.92
C LYS A 91 3.36 20.36 -5.31
N HIS A 92 3.05 19.16 -5.81
CA HIS A 92 3.54 18.68 -7.11
C HIS A 92 2.42 18.45 -8.13
N VAL A 93 1.16 18.48 -7.68
CA VAL A 93 -0.02 18.43 -8.54
C VAL A 93 -1.15 19.28 -7.97
N VAL A 94 -2.03 19.75 -8.84
CA VAL A 94 -3.31 20.38 -8.48
C VAL A 94 -4.42 19.75 -9.32
N ASN A 95 -5.47 19.26 -8.64
CA ASN A 95 -6.66 18.73 -9.29
C ASN A 95 -7.74 19.81 -9.40
N LEU A 96 -8.31 19.97 -10.59
CA LEU A 96 -9.35 20.94 -10.92
C LEU A 96 -10.58 20.23 -11.49
N ASP A 97 -11.73 20.88 -11.37
CA ASP A 97 -12.95 20.51 -12.09
C ASP A 97 -12.95 21.02 -13.55
N SER A 98 -14.01 20.69 -14.29
CA SER A 98 -14.22 21.14 -15.67
C SER A 98 -14.35 22.67 -15.83
N HIS A 99 -14.49 23.41 -14.73
CA HIS A 99 -14.51 24.87 -14.68
C HIS A 99 -13.17 25.48 -14.23
N PHE A 100 -12.12 24.65 -14.18
CA PHE A 100 -10.76 24.99 -13.74
C PHE A 100 -10.70 25.49 -12.28
N GLN A 101 -11.68 25.13 -11.46
CA GLN A 101 -11.68 25.42 -10.03
C GLN A 101 -10.93 24.32 -9.29
N LYS A 102 -10.03 24.72 -8.38
CA LYS A 102 -9.32 23.81 -7.50
C LYS A 102 -10.33 23.03 -6.66
N ILE A 103 -10.27 21.71 -6.69
CA ILE A 103 -11.20 20.86 -5.93
C ILE A 103 -11.13 21.17 -4.42
N SER A 104 -9.96 21.57 -3.92
CA SER A 104 -9.72 21.84 -2.50
C SER A 104 -10.20 23.20 -1.98
N SER A 105 -10.25 24.24 -2.83
CA SER A 105 -10.55 25.62 -2.39
C SER A 105 -11.59 26.34 -3.23
N LYS A 106 -12.04 25.74 -4.34
CA LYS A 106 -12.93 26.32 -5.36
C LYS A 106 -12.41 27.59 -6.05
N ASP A 107 -11.20 28.06 -5.71
CA ASP A 107 -10.53 29.12 -6.46
C ASP A 107 -10.18 28.63 -7.85
N ARG A 108 -10.33 29.49 -8.85
CA ARG A 108 -9.85 29.17 -10.20
C ARG A 108 -8.33 29.08 -10.23
N TYR A 109 -7.83 28.10 -10.98
CA TYR A 109 -6.41 27.99 -11.25
C TYR A 109 -5.92 29.23 -12.01
N PRO A 110 -4.86 29.95 -11.60
CA PRO A 110 -4.52 31.25 -12.18
C PRO A 110 -4.32 31.25 -13.70
N ASN A 111 -3.78 30.17 -14.27
CA ASN A 111 -3.57 30.01 -15.71
C ASN A 111 -4.80 29.49 -16.48
N TYR A 112 -6.00 29.44 -15.86
CA TYR A 112 -7.19 28.79 -16.45
C TYR A 112 -7.56 29.33 -17.84
N MET A 113 -7.39 30.64 -18.10
CA MET A 113 -7.71 31.23 -19.40
C MET A 113 -6.84 30.70 -20.54
N LYS A 114 -5.58 30.35 -20.24
CA LYS A 114 -4.67 29.76 -21.22
C LYS A 114 -5.03 28.31 -21.49
N MET A 115 -5.32 27.55 -20.43
CA MET A 115 -5.79 26.16 -20.51
C MET A 115 -7.12 26.06 -21.28
N GLU A 116 -8.08 26.93 -20.97
CA GLU A 116 -9.39 27.01 -21.63
C GLU A 116 -9.25 27.25 -23.14
N LYS A 117 -8.32 28.13 -23.56
CA LYS A 117 -8.03 28.35 -24.97
C LYS A 117 -7.42 27.12 -25.67
N MET A 118 -6.66 26.29 -24.95
CA MET A 118 -6.04 25.08 -25.50
C MET A 118 -7.05 23.95 -25.72
N LEU A 119 -8.03 23.80 -24.83
CA LEU A 119 -8.98 22.68 -24.88
C LEU A 119 -9.99 22.75 -26.04
N LYS A 120 -10.15 23.89 -26.70
CA LYS A 120 -10.97 24.10 -27.92
C LYS A 120 -12.39 23.46 -27.95
N MET A 121 -13.00 22.92 -26.89
CA MET A 121 -14.42 22.48 -26.86
C MET A 121 -14.94 21.98 -25.49
N ASN A 122 -16.22 21.53 -25.53
CA ASN A 122 -17.20 21.19 -24.51
C ASN A 122 -16.69 20.65 -23.15
N LYS A 123 -16.90 21.43 -22.08
CA LYS A 123 -16.44 21.13 -20.70
C LYS A 123 -17.19 19.97 -20.04
N ASP A 124 -18.37 19.62 -20.56
CA ASP A 124 -19.27 18.65 -19.94
C ASP A 124 -18.80 17.20 -20.08
N THR A 125 -17.75 16.94 -20.87
CA THR A 125 -17.17 15.59 -21.04
C THR A 125 -15.90 15.36 -20.23
N ILE A 126 -15.38 16.38 -19.55
CA ILE A 126 -14.15 16.30 -18.76
C ILE A 126 -14.54 15.97 -17.32
N ASP A 127 -14.05 14.85 -16.81
CA ASP A 127 -14.28 14.48 -15.42
C ASP A 127 -13.34 15.27 -14.51
N ILE A 128 -12.04 15.25 -14.79
CA ILE A 128 -11.01 15.91 -13.98
C ILE A 128 -9.90 16.53 -14.83
N ILE A 129 -9.41 17.68 -14.37
CA ILE A 129 -8.20 18.31 -14.90
C ILE A 129 -7.07 18.16 -13.86
N MET A 130 -5.92 17.64 -14.26
CA MET A 130 -4.72 17.57 -13.41
C MET A 130 -3.65 18.52 -13.93
N VAL A 131 -3.05 19.32 -13.04
CA VAL A 131 -1.94 20.22 -13.37
C VAL A 131 -0.72 19.81 -12.58
N TYR A 132 0.27 19.24 -13.25
CA TYR A 132 1.53 18.80 -12.66
C TYR A 132 2.62 19.88 -12.72
N ASP A 133 3.47 19.91 -11.70
CA ASP A 133 4.62 20.82 -11.63
C ASP A 133 5.66 20.50 -12.71
N ASN A 134 6.19 21.54 -13.34
CA ASN A 134 7.25 21.42 -14.33
C ASN A 134 8.65 21.26 -13.71
N PHE A 135 8.80 21.43 -12.39
CA PHE A 135 10.06 21.27 -11.65
C PHE A 135 11.25 22.12 -12.15
N GLU A 136 11.02 23.19 -12.91
CA GLU A 136 12.06 24.01 -13.54
C GLU A 136 13.07 24.59 -12.54
N ASN A 137 12.62 24.89 -11.32
CA ASN A 137 13.46 25.43 -10.24
C ASN A 137 14.14 24.33 -9.38
N LYS A 138 14.11 23.06 -9.80
CA LYS A 138 14.62 21.92 -9.02
C LYS A 138 15.65 21.13 -9.83
N GLN A 139 16.81 21.77 -10.08
CA GLN A 139 17.91 21.24 -10.90
C GLN A 139 18.34 19.78 -10.55
N ASP A 140 18.17 19.37 -9.29
CA ASP A 140 18.52 18.03 -8.78
C ASP A 140 17.48 16.92 -9.06
N VAL A 141 16.28 17.30 -9.51
CA VAL A 141 15.17 16.38 -9.74
C VAL A 141 15.35 15.69 -11.09
N LEU A 142 15.84 16.40 -12.12
CA LEU A 142 16.02 15.90 -13.49
C LEU A 142 16.89 14.63 -13.64
N ASN A 143 17.81 14.38 -12.71
CA ASN A 143 18.70 13.20 -12.76
C ASN A 143 18.11 11.94 -12.07
N ARG A 144 16.95 12.05 -11.40
CA ARG A 144 16.34 10.99 -10.56
C ARG A 144 14.90 10.61 -10.98
N LEU A 145 14.47 11.08 -12.16
CA LEU A 145 13.08 11.52 -12.33
C LEU A 145 12.12 10.56 -13.07
N GLU A 146 12.47 9.30 -13.30
CA GLU A 146 11.48 8.38 -13.91
C GLU A 146 10.72 7.58 -12.87
N PHE A 147 11.41 7.06 -11.84
CA PHE A 147 10.79 6.29 -10.76
C PHE A 147 9.94 7.18 -9.82
N SER A 148 10.48 8.31 -9.39
CA SER A 148 9.76 9.26 -8.52
C SER A 148 8.54 9.90 -9.19
N LEU A 149 8.58 10.10 -10.51
CA LEU A 149 7.47 10.67 -11.26
C LEU A 149 6.32 9.67 -11.37
N PHE A 150 6.61 8.43 -11.74
CA PHE A 150 5.60 7.38 -11.85
C PHE A 150 4.85 7.16 -10.53
N ASP A 151 5.57 7.01 -9.42
CA ASP A 151 4.97 6.75 -8.10
C ASP A 151 4.11 7.94 -7.64
N MET A 152 4.62 9.17 -7.81
CA MET A 152 3.85 10.38 -7.54
C MET A 152 2.57 10.45 -8.39
N MET A 153 2.64 10.09 -9.67
CA MET A 153 1.47 10.11 -10.55
C MET A 153 0.47 9.02 -10.18
N ASP A 154 0.94 7.82 -9.88
CA ASP A 154 0.11 6.71 -9.43
C ASP A 154 -0.65 7.06 -8.15
N ASP A 155 0.03 7.60 -7.13
CA ASP A 155 -0.59 8.04 -5.88
C ASP A 155 -1.76 9.02 -6.13
N ASN A 156 -1.55 9.96 -7.04
CA ASN A 156 -2.57 10.96 -7.38
C ASN A 156 -3.74 10.37 -8.17
N PHE A 157 -3.47 9.45 -9.10
CA PHE A 157 -4.51 8.74 -9.85
C PHE A 157 -5.35 7.84 -8.93
N ILE A 158 -4.73 7.10 -8.00
CA ILE A 158 -5.43 6.27 -7.01
C ILE A 158 -6.42 7.12 -6.21
N GLN A 159 -5.96 8.25 -5.66
CA GLN A 159 -6.81 9.13 -4.84
C GLN A 159 -7.99 9.67 -5.64
N VAL A 160 -7.75 10.06 -6.89
CA VAL A 160 -8.77 10.65 -7.75
C VAL A 160 -9.80 9.63 -8.23
N LEU A 161 -9.35 8.49 -8.75
CA LEU A 161 -10.23 7.43 -9.25
C LEU A 161 -11.07 6.83 -8.12
N SER A 162 -10.48 6.67 -6.93
CA SER A 162 -11.23 6.26 -5.73
C SER A 162 -12.36 7.23 -5.39
N GLY A 163 -12.13 8.54 -5.56
CA GLY A 163 -13.15 9.57 -5.35
C GLY A 163 -14.26 9.55 -6.41
N ILE A 164 -13.93 9.33 -7.68
CA ILE A 164 -14.91 9.25 -8.78
C ILE A 164 -15.84 8.04 -8.59
N ASN A 165 -15.28 6.86 -8.33
CA ASN A 165 -16.06 5.64 -8.16
C ASN A 165 -17.05 5.73 -6.98
N ALA A 166 -16.71 6.46 -5.91
CA ALA A 166 -17.60 6.64 -4.76
C ALA A 166 -18.78 7.61 -5.02
N TYR A 167 -18.70 8.50 -6.01
CA TYR A 167 -19.73 9.51 -6.29
C TYR A 167 -20.92 8.95 -7.09
N ASP A 168 -20.71 7.93 -7.92
CA ASP A 168 -21.73 7.42 -8.86
C ASP A 168 -22.65 6.31 -8.30
N ASP A 169 -22.43 5.84 -7.06
CA ASP A 169 -23.22 4.75 -6.42
C ASP A 169 -24.51 5.21 -5.69
N GLY A 170 -24.88 6.49 -5.76
CA GLY A 170 -26.20 7.09 -5.49
C GLY A 170 -27.23 6.45 -4.52
N HIS A 171 -27.07 6.54 -3.19
CA HIS A 171 -28.12 6.18 -2.22
C HIS A 171 -28.78 7.40 -1.51
N TYR A 172 -30.03 7.73 -1.89
CA TYR A 172 -30.97 8.58 -1.14
C TYR A 172 -32.44 8.27 -1.52
N TYR A 173 -33.36 8.08 -0.55
CA TYR A 173 -34.83 8.20 -0.69
C TYR A 173 -35.51 8.51 0.67
N GLY A 174 -36.43 9.50 0.71
CA GLY A 174 -37.31 9.91 1.85
C GLY A 174 -38.50 8.95 2.10
N ASP A 175 -39.45 9.12 3.03
CA ASP A 175 -40.03 10.23 3.82
C ASP A 175 -40.65 9.67 5.14
N ILE A 176 -41.00 10.52 6.13
CA ILE A 176 -42.28 10.59 6.92
C ILE A 176 -42.18 11.62 8.09
N ASP A 177 -43.21 12.46 8.24
CA ASP A 177 -43.49 13.60 9.18
C ASP A 177 -43.56 13.22 10.69
N ASP A 178 -43.75 14.07 11.73
CA ASP A 178 -44.19 15.47 11.90
C ASP A 178 -43.83 16.02 13.32
N GLU A 179 -43.93 17.35 13.49
CA GLU A 179 -44.12 18.15 14.73
C GLU A 179 -42.96 18.40 15.76
N THR A 180 -42.14 19.44 15.54
CA THR A 180 -41.75 20.48 16.55
C THR A 180 -40.91 21.63 15.93
N PRO A 181 -40.96 22.89 16.44
CA PRO A 181 -40.41 24.06 15.77
C PRO A 181 -38.87 24.08 15.78
N LYS A 182 -38.29 24.09 14.57
CA LYS A 182 -36.86 24.10 14.30
C LYS A 182 -36.25 25.50 14.51
N GLU A 183 -35.56 25.73 15.63
CA GLU A 183 -34.35 26.55 15.56
C GLU A 183 -33.17 25.63 15.20
N PRO A 184 -32.35 25.94 14.18
CA PRO A 184 -31.28 25.06 13.75
C PRO A 184 -30.25 24.89 14.87
N LEU A 185 -30.04 23.64 15.31
CA LEU A 185 -28.90 23.20 16.13
C LEU A 185 -27.55 23.66 15.53
N ILE A 186 -27.52 23.94 14.22
CA ILE A 186 -26.43 24.61 13.48
C ILE A 186 -25.98 25.92 14.16
N SER A 187 -26.90 26.73 14.68
CA SER A 187 -26.60 28.01 15.34
C SER A 187 -25.93 27.85 16.72
N GLN A 188 -26.20 26.73 17.39
CA GLN A 188 -25.60 26.40 18.69
C GLN A 188 -24.26 25.66 18.52
N LEU A 189 -24.15 24.78 17.51
CA LEU A 189 -22.90 24.06 17.17
C LEU A 189 -21.82 24.97 16.56
N ASN A 190 -22.21 25.99 15.79
CA ASN A 190 -21.28 26.94 15.18
C ASN A 190 -20.43 27.72 16.20
N ARG A 191 -20.86 27.84 17.47
CA ARG A 191 -20.13 28.60 18.49
C ARG A 191 -19.09 27.79 19.27
N PHE A 192 -19.15 26.46 19.25
CA PHE A 192 -18.26 25.59 20.03
C PHE A 192 -17.11 25.01 19.20
N VAL A 193 -17.24 24.97 17.88
CA VAL A 193 -16.32 24.26 16.95
C VAL A 193 -15.23 25.17 16.35
N LEU A 194 -15.26 26.48 16.62
CA LEU A 194 -14.41 27.45 15.89
C LEU A 194 -12.99 27.64 16.42
N ASP A 195 -12.63 27.06 17.57
CA ASP A 195 -11.41 27.47 18.30
C ASP A 195 -10.24 26.47 18.28
N ASN A 196 -10.24 25.48 17.37
CA ASN A 196 -9.06 24.61 17.20
C ASN A 196 -8.79 24.25 15.73
N ASP A 197 -7.56 24.53 15.26
CA ASP A 197 -7.21 24.57 13.84
C ASP A 197 -6.89 23.20 13.22
N PHE A 198 -6.51 22.21 14.02
CA PHE A 198 -6.31 20.84 13.55
C PHE A 198 -7.63 20.17 13.12
N THR A 199 -8.72 20.44 13.86
CA THR A 199 -10.06 19.92 13.58
C THR A 199 -10.62 20.45 12.26
N LYS A 200 -10.25 21.68 11.81
CA LYS A 200 -10.68 22.26 10.52
C LYS A 200 -10.11 21.53 9.29
N ALA A 201 -8.91 20.95 9.38
CA ALA A 201 -8.28 20.24 8.27
C ALA A 201 -8.91 18.86 8.04
N VAL A 202 -9.26 18.17 9.12
CA VAL A 202 -9.93 16.86 9.10
C VAL A 202 -11.42 17.02 8.76
N PHE A 203 -12.12 18.02 9.34
CA PHE A 203 -13.56 18.23 9.11
C PHE A 203 -13.93 18.75 7.70
N ARG A 204 -13.10 19.56 7.03
CA ARG A 204 -13.34 19.94 5.62
C ARG A 204 -13.27 18.74 4.67
N LYS A 205 -12.55 17.69 5.08
CA LYS A 205 -12.42 16.42 4.34
C LYS A 205 -13.57 15.45 4.66
N ILE A 206 -14.17 15.53 5.85
CA ILE A 206 -15.25 14.64 6.31
C ILE A 206 -16.66 15.16 5.93
N ILE A 207 -16.98 16.46 5.99
CA ILE A 207 -18.38 16.95 5.82
C ILE A 207 -18.95 16.93 4.38
N LYS A 208 -18.16 16.62 3.33
CA LYS A 208 -18.79 16.42 1.99
C LYS A 208 -19.34 15.00 1.80
N ILE A 209 -18.99 14.04 2.65
CA ILE A 209 -19.41 12.64 2.54
C ILE A 209 -20.04 12.23 3.87
N THR A 210 -21.37 12.34 3.89
CA THR A 210 -22.33 11.64 4.76
C THR A 210 -22.24 11.88 6.27
N ASN A 211 -23.29 12.51 6.80
CA ASN A 211 -24.20 11.88 7.77
C ASN A 211 -25.47 12.75 7.91
N ASP A 212 -26.65 12.20 8.16
CA ASP A 212 -26.95 11.08 9.06
C ASP A 212 -27.68 9.94 8.32
N GLN A 213 -27.59 8.63 8.62
CA GLN A 213 -27.27 7.89 9.84
C GLN A 213 -26.70 6.51 9.46
N LEU A 214 -25.59 6.03 10.04
CA LEU A 214 -25.35 4.59 10.27
C LEU A 214 -24.09 4.34 11.09
N LEU A 215 -24.21 4.42 12.40
CA LEU A 215 -23.39 3.65 13.32
C LEU A 215 -24.32 3.13 14.40
N ASP A 216 -24.78 1.89 14.22
CA ASP A 216 -24.87 0.91 15.30
C ASP A 216 -25.15 -0.48 14.72
N ASN A 217 -24.36 -1.47 15.17
CA ASN A 217 -24.46 -2.92 14.96
C ASN A 217 -23.69 -3.54 13.77
N LEU A 218 -22.36 -3.61 13.87
CA LEU A 218 -21.57 -4.62 13.14
C LEU A 218 -20.62 -5.36 14.10
N PHE A 219 -21.18 -6.34 14.79
CA PHE A 219 -20.45 -7.44 15.41
C PHE A 219 -20.87 -8.77 14.73
N PHE A 220 -19.87 -9.50 14.24
CA PHE A 220 -19.80 -10.92 13.87
C PHE A 220 -20.88 -11.54 12.96
N ASN A 221 -20.46 -12.04 11.78
CA ASN A 221 -20.50 -13.49 11.52
C ASN A 221 -19.64 -13.91 10.31
N GLU A 222 -18.74 -14.86 10.58
CA GLU A 222 -18.01 -15.68 9.61
C GLU A 222 -18.98 -16.74 9.05
N GLU A 223 -19.52 -16.60 7.84
CA GLU A 223 -20.07 -17.78 7.11
C GLU A 223 -20.33 -17.61 5.59
N ALA A 224 -20.09 -16.45 4.98
CA ALA A 224 -20.32 -16.25 3.54
C ALA A 224 -19.04 -16.06 2.72
N ILE A 225 -18.20 -17.10 2.64
CA ILE A 225 -17.26 -17.28 1.52
C ILE A 225 -17.36 -18.73 1.06
N SER A 226 -18.48 -19.07 0.41
CA SER A 226 -18.63 -20.32 -0.32
C SER A 226 -19.20 -20.03 -1.70
N ASN A 227 -18.34 -19.55 -2.59
CA ASN A 227 -18.28 -20.00 -3.98
C ASN A 227 -17.03 -19.41 -4.63
N PRO A 228 -15.97 -20.21 -4.86
CA PRO A 228 -14.81 -19.73 -5.57
C PRO A 228 -15.22 -19.52 -7.02
N VAL A 229 -15.09 -18.29 -7.52
CA VAL A 229 -14.80 -18.11 -8.94
C VAL A 229 -13.53 -18.93 -9.17
N LYS A 230 -13.67 -20.06 -9.87
CA LYS A 230 -12.51 -20.85 -10.31
C LYS A 230 -11.73 -19.95 -11.25
N GLU A 231 -10.77 -19.23 -10.69
CA GLU A 231 -9.70 -18.69 -11.50
C GLU A 231 -9.06 -19.85 -12.25
N PRO A 232 -8.76 -19.68 -13.54
CA PRO A 232 -8.05 -20.70 -14.28
C PRO A 232 -6.77 -21.05 -13.52
N THR A 233 -6.57 -22.33 -13.24
CA THR A 233 -5.32 -22.84 -12.66
C THR A 233 -4.23 -22.69 -13.71
N VAL A 234 -3.54 -21.55 -13.70
CA VAL A 234 -2.30 -21.38 -14.45
C VAL A 234 -1.25 -22.26 -13.75
N PRO A 235 -0.49 -23.07 -14.49
CA PRO A 235 0.54 -23.91 -13.88
C PRO A 235 1.65 -23.03 -13.34
N TRP A 236 1.86 -23.10 -12.02
CA TRP A 236 2.97 -22.43 -11.35
C TRP A 236 4.30 -22.78 -12.00
N ASN A 237 5.07 -21.76 -12.37
CA ASN A 237 6.39 -21.94 -12.92
C ASN A 237 7.46 -21.89 -11.82
N ASN A 238 8.40 -22.84 -11.89
CA ASN A 238 9.46 -23.02 -10.91
C ASN A 238 10.81 -22.71 -11.56
N THR A 239 11.47 -21.64 -11.12
CA THR A 239 12.78 -21.26 -11.63
C THR A 239 13.84 -21.50 -10.56
N LEU A 240 14.80 -22.39 -10.83
CA LEU A 240 15.96 -22.60 -9.96
C LEU A 240 16.90 -21.40 -10.10
N PHE A 241 17.04 -20.63 -9.03
CA PHE A 241 17.90 -19.44 -8.99
C PHE A 241 19.33 -19.77 -8.58
N PHE A 242 19.49 -20.71 -7.65
CA PHE A 242 20.79 -21.08 -7.11
C PHE A 242 20.79 -22.54 -6.68
N LYS A 243 21.90 -23.22 -6.93
CA LYS A 243 22.21 -24.53 -6.40
C LYS A 243 23.66 -24.51 -5.91
N GLU A 244 23.87 -24.91 -4.67
CA GLU A 244 25.22 -25.01 -4.12
C GLU A 244 25.90 -26.30 -4.63
N ASP A 245 27.07 -26.17 -5.26
CA ASP A 245 27.88 -27.33 -5.68
C ASP A 245 28.76 -27.83 -4.51
N ASP A 246 29.08 -29.12 -4.48
CA ASP A 246 29.89 -29.73 -3.40
C ASP A 246 31.33 -29.16 -3.27
N ASN A 247 31.80 -28.37 -4.25
CA ASN A 247 33.11 -27.74 -4.27
C ASN A 247 33.14 -26.29 -3.74
N THR A 248 31.99 -25.71 -3.39
CA THR A 248 31.91 -24.36 -2.83
C THR A 248 32.28 -24.42 -1.35
N GLN A 249 33.52 -24.07 -0.98
CA GLN A 249 33.92 -23.96 0.42
C GLN A 249 33.25 -22.74 1.07
N VAL A 250 32.09 -22.96 1.68
CA VAL A 250 31.50 -22.00 2.63
C VAL A 250 32.09 -22.30 3.99
N SER A 251 32.82 -21.33 4.55
CA SER A 251 33.31 -21.36 5.92
C SER A 251 32.12 -21.48 6.88
N ASN A 252 32.04 -22.60 7.61
CA ASN A 252 31.06 -22.87 8.65
C ASN A 252 31.00 -21.73 9.68
N SER A 253 30.06 -20.80 9.54
CA SER A 253 29.73 -19.85 10.60
C SER A 253 28.72 -20.51 11.54
N ASN A 254 29.21 -20.99 12.68
CA ASN A 254 28.40 -21.40 13.83
C ASN A 254 27.69 -20.19 14.45
N ASN A 255 26.69 -19.62 13.77
CA ASN A 255 25.74 -18.70 14.39
C ASN A 255 24.44 -19.46 14.68
N SER A 256 24.43 -20.04 15.88
CA SER A 256 23.27 -20.61 16.55
C SER A 256 22.27 -19.50 16.83
N LEU A 257 21.24 -19.34 15.98
CA LEU A 257 19.91 -18.89 16.39
C LEU A 257 18.76 -19.35 15.45
N THR A 258 19.02 -19.89 14.24
CA THR A 258 17.93 -20.28 13.29
C THR A 258 18.20 -21.54 12.44
N GLY A 259 19.10 -22.43 12.87
CA GLY A 259 19.55 -23.61 12.09
C GLY A 259 18.56 -24.78 11.92
N HIS A 260 17.27 -24.63 12.25
CA HIS A 260 16.34 -25.75 12.44
C HIS A 260 15.30 -25.99 11.33
N TYR A 261 15.19 -25.12 10.33
CA TYR A 261 14.16 -25.27 9.30
C TYR A 261 14.68 -26.04 8.09
N ASP A 262 13.85 -26.93 7.55
CA ASP A 262 14.11 -27.67 6.31
C ASP A 262 13.83 -26.77 5.08
N ARG A 263 12.97 -25.77 5.27
CA ARG A 263 12.46 -24.87 4.24
C ARG A 263 12.34 -23.44 4.75
N ILE A 264 12.75 -22.47 3.95
CA ILE A 264 12.47 -21.04 4.19
C ILE A 264 11.64 -20.52 3.02
N ILE A 265 10.51 -19.89 3.32
CA ILE A 265 9.67 -19.18 2.35
C ILE A 265 9.79 -17.69 2.61
N SER A 266 9.96 -16.90 1.56
CA SER A 266 9.94 -15.45 1.68
C SER A 266 9.18 -14.79 0.53
N PHE A 267 8.42 -13.75 0.86
CA PHE A 267 7.72 -12.93 -0.12
C PHE A 267 7.74 -11.46 0.30
N GLY A 268 7.66 -10.58 -0.70
CA GLY A 268 7.73 -9.14 -0.57
C GLY A 268 6.44 -8.47 -0.09
N ASP A 269 6.22 -7.30 -0.65
CA ASP A 269 5.27 -6.29 -0.23
C ASP A 269 3.84 -6.70 -0.60
N ILE A 270 2.93 -6.62 0.38
CA ILE A 270 1.52 -7.05 0.23
C ILE A 270 0.59 -5.85 0.10
N HIS A 271 0.93 -4.73 0.73
CA HIS A 271 0.22 -3.46 0.58
C HIS A 271 -1.29 -3.59 0.61
N GLY A 272 -1.82 -4.08 1.75
CA GLY A 272 -3.26 -4.07 1.99
C GLY A 272 -4.08 -5.05 1.14
N ASP A 273 -3.47 -5.93 0.35
CA ASP A 273 -4.15 -6.93 -0.48
C ASP A 273 -4.27 -8.31 0.20
N PHE A 274 -5.37 -8.51 0.92
CA PHE A 274 -5.61 -9.76 1.66
C PHE A 274 -5.78 -10.97 0.75
N ARG A 275 -6.32 -10.78 -0.47
CA ARG A 275 -6.50 -11.88 -1.42
C ARG A 275 -5.14 -12.40 -1.88
N LYS A 276 -4.21 -11.50 -2.19
CA LYS A 276 -2.84 -11.85 -2.59
C LYS A 276 -2.06 -12.53 -1.47
N LEU A 277 -2.20 -12.04 -0.23
CA LEU A 277 -1.62 -12.72 0.92
C LEU A 277 -2.10 -14.17 1.04
N VAL A 278 -3.43 -14.40 0.98
CA VAL A 278 -3.98 -15.76 1.08
C VAL A 278 -3.50 -16.64 -0.08
N LYS A 279 -3.44 -16.10 -1.30
CA LYS A 279 -2.95 -16.82 -2.47
C LYS A 279 -1.49 -17.25 -2.32
N VAL A 280 -0.58 -16.33 -1.98
CA VAL A 280 0.86 -16.67 -1.86
C VAL A 280 1.11 -17.68 -0.74
N LEU A 281 0.41 -17.54 0.40
CA LEU A 281 0.50 -18.48 1.51
C LEU A 281 -0.02 -19.88 1.14
N THR A 282 -1.12 -19.95 0.37
CA THR A 282 -1.71 -21.21 -0.08
C THR A 282 -0.82 -21.89 -1.11
N ALA A 283 -0.31 -21.13 -2.09
CA ALA A 283 0.60 -21.63 -3.11
C ALA A 283 1.90 -22.18 -2.53
N ALA A 284 2.47 -21.46 -1.54
CA ALA A 284 3.62 -21.91 -0.77
C ALA A 284 3.31 -23.10 0.15
N LYS A 285 2.04 -23.55 0.23
CA LYS A 285 1.56 -24.65 1.09
C LYS A 285 1.79 -24.38 2.58
N LEU A 286 1.71 -23.11 2.98
CA LEU A 286 1.86 -22.69 4.38
C LEU A 286 0.54 -22.77 5.14
N ILE A 287 -0.58 -22.55 4.45
CA ILE A 287 -1.93 -22.56 5.02
C ILE A 287 -2.88 -23.52 4.29
N ASN A 288 -3.92 -23.97 5.00
CA ASN A 288 -5.05 -24.70 4.42
C ASN A 288 -6.19 -23.75 4.01
N GLU A 289 -7.31 -24.30 3.51
CA GLU A 289 -8.50 -23.54 3.10
C GLU A 289 -9.14 -22.72 4.23
N ARG A 290 -8.97 -23.14 5.50
CA ARG A 290 -9.40 -22.39 6.69
C ARG A 290 -8.39 -21.32 7.13
N LYS A 291 -7.33 -21.11 6.35
CA LYS A 291 -6.23 -20.19 6.66
C LYS A 291 -5.57 -20.52 8.01
N ASP A 292 -5.46 -21.81 8.32
CA ASP A 292 -4.66 -22.31 9.44
C ASP A 292 -3.30 -22.76 8.92
N TRP A 293 -2.25 -22.53 9.72
CA TRP A 293 -0.90 -23.01 9.43
C TRP A 293 -0.85 -24.54 9.33
N ILE A 294 -0.13 -25.06 8.33
CA ILE A 294 0.04 -26.52 8.10
C ILE A 294 1.46 -26.96 7.76
N ALA A 295 2.37 -26.04 7.46
CA ALA A 295 3.75 -26.39 7.09
C ALA A 295 4.55 -26.85 8.31
N LYS A 296 5.44 -27.84 8.13
CA LYS A 296 6.33 -28.35 9.19
C LYS A 296 7.74 -27.85 8.97
N ASN A 297 8.48 -27.61 10.06
CA ASN A 297 9.88 -27.20 10.04
C ASN A 297 10.18 -26.10 8.99
N THR A 298 9.27 -25.13 8.86
CA THR A 298 9.33 -24.09 7.82
C THR A 298 9.40 -22.71 8.46
N ALA A 299 10.34 -21.88 8.01
CA ALA A 299 10.32 -20.46 8.33
C ALA A 299 9.60 -19.69 7.21
N LEU A 300 8.63 -18.85 7.58
CA LEU A 300 8.13 -17.79 6.71
C LEU A 300 8.79 -16.48 7.09
N VAL A 301 9.39 -15.77 6.13
CA VAL A 301 9.95 -14.42 6.30
C VAL A 301 9.23 -13.46 5.37
N GLN A 302 8.38 -12.61 5.92
CA GLN A 302 7.74 -11.51 5.19
C GLN A 302 8.53 -10.23 5.42
N VAL A 303 8.95 -9.56 4.35
CA VAL A 303 9.98 -8.49 4.38
C VAL A 303 9.41 -7.07 4.51
N GLY A 304 8.27 -6.86 5.18
CA GLY A 304 7.69 -5.52 5.42
C GLY A 304 6.65 -5.07 4.40
N ASP A 305 5.99 -3.95 4.68
CA ASP A 305 4.93 -3.37 3.85
C ASP A 305 3.72 -4.30 3.65
N LEU A 306 3.17 -4.73 4.79
CA LEU A 306 1.93 -5.48 4.85
C LEU A 306 0.70 -4.58 4.65
N ILE A 307 0.81 -3.31 5.04
CA ILE A 307 -0.30 -2.36 5.12
C ILE A 307 -0.20 -1.25 4.05
N ASP A 308 -1.25 -0.41 4.00
CA ASP A 308 -1.44 0.71 3.05
C ASP A 308 -1.67 0.27 1.59
N ARG A 309 -2.05 1.22 0.73
CA ARG A 309 -2.49 1.10 -0.67
C ARG A 309 -3.78 0.29 -0.88
N GLY A 310 -3.85 -0.91 -0.30
CA GLY A 310 -5.02 -1.78 -0.33
C GLY A 310 -5.98 -1.55 0.83
N ASN A 311 -7.12 -2.26 0.79
CA ASN A 311 -8.26 -2.01 1.68
C ASN A 311 -8.28 -2.89 2.94
N ASP A 312 -7.39 -3.88 3.04
CA ASP A 312 -7.54 -5.00 3.97
C ASP A 312 -6.40 -5.13 4.99
N SER A 313 -5.72 -4.03 5.35
CA SER A 313 -4.60 -4.03 6.31
C SER A 313 -4.99 -4.73 7.62
N LYS A 314 -6.20 -4.45 8.12
CA LYS A 314 -6.73 -5.06 9.36
C LYS A 314 -6.84 -6.59 9.25
N LYS A 315 -7.30 -7.11 8.10
CA LYS A 315 -7.44 -8.56 7.86
C LYS A 315 -6.07 -9.22 7.72
N ILE A 316 -5.14 -8.57 7.04
CA ILE A 316 -3.75 -9.02 6.89
C ILE A 316 -3.08 -9.15 8.24
N LEU A 317 -3.07 -8.09 9.05
CA LEU A 317 -2.46 -8.11 10.38
C LEU A 317 -3.07 -9.19 11.27
N ASN A 318 -4.40 -9.36 11.24
CA ASN A 318 -5.07 -10.45 11.97
C ASN A 318 -4.60 -11.84 11.54
N LEU A 319 -4.49 -12.08 10.24
CA LEU A 319 -4.04 -13.37 9.73
C LEU A 319 -2.57 -13.62 10.08
N MET A 320 -1.69 -12.65 9.90
CA MET A 320 -0.27 -12.83 10.22
C MET A 320 -0.03 -13.06 11.72
N ILE A 321 -0.75 -12.36 12.61
CA ILE A 321 -0.73 -12.63 14.06
C ILE A 321 -1.24 -14.04 14.37
N LYS A 322 -2.33 -14.48 13.72
CA LYS A 322 -2.87 -15.84 13.88
C LYS A 322 -1.82 -16.89 13.49
N LEU A 323 -1.19 -16.74 12.32
CA LEU A 323 -0.21 -17.69 11.79
C LEU A 323 1.06 -17.72 12.64
N ARG A 324 1.54 -16.57 13.12
CA ARG A 324 2.66 -16.48 14.10
C ARG A 324 2.40 -17.32 15.36
N LYS A 325 1.15 -17.36 15.83
CA LYS A 325 0.77 -18.16 17.00
C LYS A 325 0.65 -19.66 16.69
N GLN A 326 0.26 -20.03 15.48
CA GLN A 326 0.06 -21.43 15.09
C GLN A 326 1.37 -22.14 14.69
N ALA A 327 2.25 -21.45 13.97
CA ALA A 327 3.45 -22.04 13.36
C ALA A 327 4.37 -22.80 14.35
N PRO A 328 4.62 -22.32 15.59
CA PRO A 328 5.51 -23.02 16.52
C PRO A 328 5.07 -24.44 16.86
N SER A 329 3.75 -24.73 16.84
CA SER A 329 3.23 -26.09 17.07
C SER A 329 3.59 -27.10 15.97
N TYR A 330 4.11 -26.63 14.84
CA TYR A 330 4.60 -27.40 13.70
C TYR A 330 6.13 -27.32 13.55
N GLY A 331 6.86 -26.87 14.58
CA GLY A 331 8.31 -26.63 14.51
C GLY A 331 8.67 -25.53 13.51
N SER A 332 7.74 -24.61 13.25
CA SER A 332 7.82 -23.58 12.22
C SER A 332 7.72 -22.20 12.84
N ASP A 333 8.15 -21.16 12.12
CA ASP A 333 8.06 -19.78 12.61
C ASP A 333 7.67 -18.82 11.51
N VAL A 334 7.05 -17.71 11.90
CA VAL A 334 6.67 -16.61 11.01
C VAL A 334 7.37 -15.34 11.49
N PHE A 335 8.32 -14.87 10.70
CA PHE A 335 9.07 -13.64 10.92
C PHE A 335 8.47 -12.53 10.04
N LEU A 336 8.14 -11.41 10.68
CA LEU A 336 7.64 -10.20 10.01
C LEU A 336 8.66 -9.10 10.24
N LEU A 337 9.16 -8.51 9.15
CA LEU A 337 10.06 -7.37 9.23
C LEU A 337 9.28 -6.07 9.09
N LEU A 338 9.86 -4.98 9.62
CA LEU A 338 9.37 -3.62 9.42
C LEU A 338 9.63 -3.17 7.98
N GLY A 339 8.58 -2.74 7.29
CA GLY A 339 8.70 -1.88 6.10
C GLY A 339 8.51 -0.41 6.44
N ASN A 340 8.66 0.46 5.45
CA ASN A 340 8.45 1.89 5.66
C ASN A 340 6.98 2.23 5.91
N HIS A 341 6.03 1.46 5.38
CA HIS A 341 4.61 1.75 5.61
C HIS A 341 4.18 1.46 7.05
N GLU A 342 4.76 0.45 7.69
CA GLU A 342 4.54 0.23 9.13
C GLU A 342 5.06 1.40 9.96
N THR A 343 6.25 1.91 9.67
CA THR A 343 6.86 3.02 10.44
C THR A 343 6.15 4.35 10.16
N MET A 344 5.71 4.60 8.92
CA MET A 344 4.88 5.75 8.55
C MET A 344 3.56 5.79 9.33
N ASN A 345 2.86 4.66 9.43
CA ASN A 345 1.61 4.56 10.19
C ASN A 345 1.81 4.82 11.69
N ILE A 346 2.96 4.41 12.26
CA ILE A 346 3.33 4.76 13.64
C ILE A 346 3.55 6.26 13.80
N GLY A 347 4.19 6.91 12.82
CA GLY A 347 4.44 8.35 12.84
C GLY A 347 3.23 9.24 12.54
N GLY A 348 2.15 8.68 12.00
CA GLY A 348 0.96 9.44 11.63
C GLY A 348 0.91 9.91 10.18
N ARG A 349 1.83 9.43 9.33
CA ARG A 349 1.71 9.66 7.88
C ARG A 349 0.79 8.62 7.26
N TYR A 350 -0.42 9.08 6.94
CA TYR A 350 -1.51 8.26 6.40
C TYR A 350 -1.73 8.47 4.90
N ASP A 351 -0.72 8.98 4.19
CA ASP A 351 -0.82 9.38 2.77
C ASP A 351 -1.27 8.23 1.85
N TYR A 352 -1.02 6.99 2.26
CA TYR A 352 -1.27 5.78 1.48
C TYR A 352 -2.42 4.93 2.00
N ILE A 353 -3.15 5.35 3.03
CA ILE A 353 -4.32 4.60 3.49
C ILE A 353 -5.52 4.89 2.58
N THR A 354 -6.30 3.86 2.24
CA THR A 354 -7.58 4.06 1.58
C THR A 354 -8.67 4.39 2.61
N LEU A 355 -9.76 5.01 2.16
CA LEU A 355 -10.93 5.23 3.01
C LEU A 355 -11.53 3.91 3.50
N THR A 356 -11.58 2.88 2.64
CA THR A 356 -12.08 1.56 3.00
C THR A 356 -11.23 0.90 4.09
N ASP A 357 -9.90 0.97 3.97
CA ASP A 357 -9.00 0.47 5.01
C ASP A 357 -9.23 1.21 6.33
N LEU A 358 -9.30 2.55 6.28
CA LEU A 358 -9.58 3.39 7.45
C LEU A 358 -10.92 3.06 8.11
N PHE A 359 -12.00 2.93 7.34
CA PHE A 359 -13.32 2.60 7.85
C PHE A 359 -13.36 1.22 8.53
N SER A 360 -12.48 0.29 8.16
CA SER A 360 -12.35 -0.98 8.89
C SER A 360 -11.91 -0.79 10.36
N TYR A 361 -11.31 0.36 10.71
CA TYR A 361 -10.97 0.77 12.07
C TYR A 361 -12.01 1.72 12.68
N GLY A 362 -12.86 2.34 11.86
CA GLY A 362 -13.92 3.28 12.23
C GLY A 362 -13.53 4.74 12.08
N SER A 363 -12.32 5.13 12.50
CA SER A 363 -11.81 6.51 12.38
C SER A 363 -10.27 6.55 12.55
N ILE A 364 -9.66 7.70 12.29
CA ILE A 364 -8.22 7.91 12.53
C ILE A 364 -7.86 7.68 14.01
N PRO A 365 -8.54 8.30 15.00
CA PRO A 365 -8.25 8.03 16.41
C PRO A 365 -8.40 6.55 16.81
N LEU A 366 -9.36 5.83 16.22
CA LEU A 366 -9.52 4.39 16.48
C LEU A 366 -8.43 3.54 15.83
N ARG A 367 -7.95 3.92 14.64
CA ARG A 367 -6.76 3.32 14.02
C ARG A 367 -5.53 3.58 14.89
N GLU A 368 -5.27 4.82 15.25
CA GLU A 368 -4.17 5.22 16.14
C GLU A 368 -4.19 4.45 17.45
N LYS A 369 -5.36 4.33 18.08
CA LYS A 369 -5.54 3.47 19.24
C LYS A 369 -5.07 2.04 18.95
N GLN A 370 -5.52 1.39 17.88
CA GLN A 370 -5.09 0.03 17.55
C GLN A 370 -3.57 -0.08 17.27
N PHE A 371 -2.94 0.99 16.81
CA PHE A 371 -1.49 1.12 16.54
C PHE A 371 -0.69 1.69 17.73
N SER A 372 -1.34 1.89 18.88
CA SER A 372 -0.71 2.33 20.13
C SER A 372 0.09 1.21 20.80
N LEU A 373 0.99 1.59 21.72
CA LEU A 373 2.00 0.72 22.34
C LEU A 373 1.46 -0.58 22.98
N HIS A 374 0.21 -0.57 23.45
CA HIS A 374 -0.39 -1.67 24.20
C HIS A 374 -1.47 -2.42 23.43
N GLU A 375 -1.89 -1.88 22.29
CA GLU A 375 -2.89 -2.49 21.44
C GLU A 375 -2.22 -3.43 20.44
N ARG A 376 -2.98 -4.43 19.99
CA ARG A 376 -2.42 -5.60 19.28
C ARG A 376 -1.52 -5.26 18.08
N TYR A 377 -1.84 -4.23 17.29
CA TYR A 377 -1.08 -3.90 16.07
C TYR A 377 0.12 -3.03 16.40
N GLY A 378 -0.05 -2.06 17.29
CA GLY A 378 1.06 -1.25 17.77
C GLY A 378 2.07 -2.08 18.56
N TYR A 379 1.62 -3.04 19.37
CA TYR A 379 2.51 -3.98 20.06
C TYR A 379 3.33 -4.80 19.05
N LEU A 380 2.66 -5.39 18.05
CA LEU A 380 3.32 -6.14 16.97
C LEU A 380 4.40 -5.30 16.28
N ILE A 381 4.01 -4.13 15.75
CA ILE A 381 4.90 -3.28 14.94
C ILE A 381 6.02 -2.70 15.81
N ARG A 382 5.70 -2.13 16.97
CA ARG A 382 6.69 -1.40 17.78
C ARG A 382 7.65 -2.33 18.53
N LYS A 383 7.24 -3.57 18.86
CA LYS A 383 8.02 -4.45 19.75
C LYS A 383 8.42 -5.81 19.16
N GLU A 384 7.69 -6.34 18.18
CA GLU A 384 7.91 -7.70 17.69
C GLU A 384 8.40 -7.79 16.24
N MET A 385 8.23 -6.72 15.45
CA MET A 385 8.72 -6.65 14.08
C MET A 385 10.11 -6.04 14.07
N ASN A 386 11.08 -6.79 13.53
CA ASN A 386 12.47 -6.34 13.46
C ASN A 386 12.75 -5.62 12.13
N ALA A 387 13.69 -4.68 12.11
CA ALA A 387 14.15 -4.06 10.87
C ALA A 387 15.06 -5.02 10.06
N THR A 388 15.77 -5.91 10.73
CA THR A 388 16.68 -6.89 10.15
C THR A 388 16.47 -8.27 10.76
N MET A 389 16.63 -9.33 9.96
CA MET A 389 16.50 -10.71 10.42
C MET A 389 17.51 -11.62 9.72
N VAL A 390 18.12 -12.56 10.46
CA VAL A 390 18.95 -13.61 9.87
C VAL A 390 18.30 -14.96 10.09
N VAL A 391 17.94 -15.64 9.00
CA VAL A 391 17.40 -17.01 9.02
C VAL A 391 18.32 -17.92 8.21
N GLY A 392 18.92 -18.92 8.88
CA GLY A 392 19.99 -19.71 8.30
C GLY A 392 21.23 -18.85 8.02
N ASP A 393 21.64 -18.79 6.76
CA ASP A 393 22.76 -17.99 6.26
C ASP A 393 22.31 -16.75 5.48
N THR A 394 21.03 -16.38 5.56
CA THR A 394 20.44 -15.31 4.75
C THR A 394 20.00 -14.13 5.62
N LEU A 395 20.42 -12.93 5.24
CA LEU A 395 19.98 -11.67 5.82
C LEU A 395 18.73 -11.15 5.10
N PHE A 396 17.71 -10.79 5.85
CA PHE A 396 16.47 -10.19 5.36
C PHE A 396 16.35 -8.77 5.90
N VAL A 397 16.01 -7.83 5.03
CA VAL A 397 15.82 -6.41 5.33
C VAL A 397 14.79 -5.87 4.34
N HIS A 398 13.92 -4.94 4.72
CA HIS A 398 12.89 -4.47 3.82
C HIS A 398 13.44 -3.77 2.56
N ALA A 399 14.26 -2.72 2.70
CA ALA A 399 14.81 -2.01 1.54
C ALA A 399 16.29 -2.34 1.28
N GLY A 400 17.08 -2.52 2.35
CA GLY A 400 18.46 -2.97 2.25
C GLY A 400 19.35 -2.52 3.39
N LEU A 401 20.50 -3.16 3.57
CA LEU A 401 21.46 -2.78 4.60
C LEU A 401 22.85 -2.56 3.99
N MET A 402 23.30 -1.31 4.00
CA MET A 402 24.62 -0.93 3.54
C MET A 402 25.68 -1.12 4.64
N SER A 403 26.94 -1.26 4.27
CA SER A 403 28.02 -1.53 5.24
C SER A 403 28.17 -0.41 6.28
N TYR A 404 27.93 0.84 5.89
CA TYR A 404 27.99 2.00 6.79
C TYR A 404 26.90 2.00 7.88
N HIS A 405 25.79 1.28 7.70
CA HIS A 405 24.80 1.09 8.77
C HIS A 405 25.35 0.26 9.93
N LEU A 406 26.43 -0.48 9.70
CA LEU A 406 27.06 -1.40 10.63
C LEU A 406 28.41 -0.90 11.16
N ASP A 407 28.79 0.36 10.88
CA ASP A 407 30.06 0.93 11.34
C ASP A 407 30.16 0.91 12.88
N ASP A 408 29.07 1.28 13.56
CA ASP A 408 29.00 1.39 15.03
C ASP A 408 27.90 0.52 15.66
N MET A 409 27.17 -0.27 14.87
CA MET A 409 25.99 -1.01 15.32
C MET A 409 26.00 -2.45 14.82
N THR A 410 25.64 -3.39 15.70
CA THR A 410 25.31 -4.75 15.30
C THR A 410 23.86 -4.83 14.77
N LEU A 411 23.47 -5.96 14.15
CA LEU A 411 22.06 -6.18 13.77
C LEU A 411 21.11 -6.12 14.98
N GLU A 412 21.56 -6.59 16.14
CA GLU A 412 20.79 -6.50 17.38
C GLU A 412 20.63 -5.04 17.82
N ASP A 413 21.69 -4.24 17.75
CA ASP A 413 21.64 -2.81 18.07
C ASP A 413 20.69 -2.07 17.11
N ILE A 414 20.71 -2.39 15.82
CA ILE A 414 19.78 -1.81 14.84
C ILE A 414 18.34 -2.13 15.21
N ASN A 415 18.01 -3.41 15.44
CA ASN A 415 16.65 -3.79 15.82
C ASN A 415 16.22 -3.12 17.13
N LYS A 416 17.09 -3.09 18.14
CA LYS A 416 16.84 -2.40 19.41
C LYS A 416 16.63 -0.90 19.21
N HIS A 417 17.40 -0.25 18.33
CA HIS A 417 17.25 1.16 17.99
C HIS A 417 15.88 1.43 17.33
N PHE A 418 15.50 0.62 16.34
CA PHE A 418 14.17 0.71 15.73
C PHE A 418 13.06 0.57 16.75
N HIS A 419 13.11 -0.43 17.62
CA HIS A 419 12.14 -0.60 18.70
C HIS A 419 12.11 0.61 19.63
N ASN A 420 13.26 1.17 20.02
CA ASN A 420 13.29 2.35 20.87
C ASN A 420 12.63 3.56 20.19
N VAL A 421 13.00 3.88 18.95
CA VAL A 421 12.40 5.00 18.19
C VAL A 421 10.89 4.82 18.05
N LEU A 422 10.45 3.61 17.69
CA LEU A 422 9.02 3.30 17.58
C LEU A 422 8.31 3.34 18.94
N MET A 423 8.96 2.97 20.04
CA MET A 423 8.39 3.04 21.39
C MET A 423 8.26 4.49 21.90
N TYR A 424 9.15 5.39 21.48
CA TYR A 424 9.12 6.81 21.85
C TYR A 424 8.28 7.69 20.90
N SER A 425 7.84 7.15 19.76
CA SER A 425 6.95 7.86 18.84
C SER A 425 5.52 7.97 19.40
N CYS A 426 4.81 9.04 19.06
CA CYS A 426 3.48 9.34 19.59
C CYS A 426 2.47 8.20 19.31
N THR A 427 1.50 8.03 20.19
CA THR A 427 0.41 7.04 20.01
C THR A 427 -0.86 7.64 19.42
N HIS A 428 -0.98 8.97 19.46
CA HIS A 428 -2.09 9.75 18.89
C HIS A 428 -1.53 10.89 18.03
N PRO A 429 -0.82 10.58 16.93
CA PRO A 429 -0.19 11.60 16.11
C PRO A 429 -1.18 12.60 15.50
N SER A 430 -2.45 12.24 15.32
CA SER A 430 -3.51 13.18 14.95
C SER A 430 -3.88 14.20 16.03
N GLU A 431 -3.31 14.15 17.22
CA GLU A 431 -3.48 15.24 18.20
C GLU A 431 -2.35 16.27 18.15
N LEU A 432 -1.32 16.01 17.33
CA LEU A 432 -0.15 16.87 17.19
C LEU A 432 -0.42 18.00 16.19
N SER A 433 0.32 19.10 16.36
CA SER A 433 0.48 20.07 15.28
C SER A 433 1.27 19.45 14.12
N ASP A 434 1.16 20.02 12.91
CA ASP A 434 1.95 19.55 11.76
C ASP A 434 3.45 19.56 12.07
N ASP A 435 3.95 20.62 12.72
CA ASP A 435 5.37 20.76 13.08
C ASP A 435 5.80 19.67 14.08
N ASP A 436 4.98 19.40 15.10
CA ASP A 436 5.26 18.34 16.10
C ASP A 436 5.16 16.94 15.49
N MET A 437 4.24 16.73 14.53
CA MET A 437 4.14 15.48 13.79
C MET A 437 5.43 15.21 13.03
N TYR A 438 5.95 16.17 12.26
CA TYR A 438 7.21 16.01 11.51
C TYR A 438 8.45 15.99 12.41
N ALA A 439 8.36 16.49 13.64
CA ALA A 439 9.44 16.41 14.64
C ALA A 439 9.49 15.07 15.40
N GLN A 440 8.56 14.14 15.12
CA GLN A 440 8.54 12.85 15.81
C GLN A 440 9.81 12.03 15.54
N PRO A 441 10.23 11.18 16.50
CA PRO A 441 11.45 10.38 16.39
C PRO A 441 11.56 9.61 15.07
N VAL A 442 10.47 8.99 14.61
CA VAL A 442 10.43 8.20 13.37
C VAL A 442 10.71 9.00 12.08
N PHE A 443 10.57 10.34 12.09
CA PHE A 443 10.81 11.18 10.91
C PHE A 443 12.12 11.95 10.96
N VAL A 444 12.76 12.04 12.12
CA VAL A 444 14.03 12.76 12.30
C VAL A 444 15.22 11.82 12.54
N ASP A 445 14.95 10.53 12.76
CA ASP A 445 15.99 9.52 12.93
C ASP A 445 16.55 9.04 11.58
N LYS A 446 17.87 9.08 11.44
CA LYS A 446 18.57 8.71 10.20
C LYS A 446 18.35 7.26 9.75
N TYR A 447 17.96 6.34 10.63
CA TYR A 447 17.68 4.95 10.23
C TYR A 447 16.29 4.79 9.62
N PHE A 448 15.44 5.82 9.72
CA PHE A 448 14.09 5.84 9.16
C PHE A 448 13.95 6.77 7.95
N ASP A 449 15.05 7.42 7.53
CA ASP A 449 15.09 8.27 6.33
C ASP A 449 15.37 7.46 5.05
N ASP A 450 15.44 8.16 3.91
CA ASP A 450 15.68 7.60 2.57
C ASP A 450 16.99 6.78 2.44
N GLY A 451 17.96 7.00 3.32
CA GLY A 451 19.20 6.21 3.39
C GLY A 451 19.07 4.96 4.25
N GLY A 452 18.08 4.92 5.15
CA GLY A 452 17.92 3.90 6.16
C GLY A 452 17.41 2.54 5.66
N PRO A 453 17.42 1.51 6.53
CA PRO A 453 17.13 0.12 6.12
C PRO A 453 15.74 -0.17 5.57
N THR A 454 14.78 0.73 5.81
CA THR A 454 13.38 0.60 5.35
C THR A 454 13.05 1.46 4.13
N TRP A 455 13.98 2.28 3.62
CA TRP A 455 13.70 3.16 2.48
C TRP A 455 14.77 3.14 1.39
N THR A 456 15.99 2.70 1.70
CA THR A 456 17.11 2.85 0.76
C THR A 456 16.88 2.12 -0.54
N ARG A 457 17.08 2.83 -1.65
CA ARG A 457 17.10 2.28 -3.01
C ARG A 457 18.52 2.13 -3.55
N THR A 458 19.54 2.40 -2.72
CA THR A 458 20.93 2.41 -3.16
C THR A 458 21.37 1.07 -3.74
N LEU A 459 20.94 -0.04 -3.16
CA LEU A 459 21.23 -1.39 -3.67
C LEU A 459 20.55 -1.70 -5.01
N PHE A 460 19.44 -1.01 -5.32
CA PHE A 460 18.72 -1.14 -6.59
C PHE A 460 19.28 -0.19 -7.66
N ASP A 461 19.43 1.10 -7.34
CA ASP A 461 19.83 2.14 -8.30
C ASP A 461 21.35 2.18 -8.56
N GLY A 462 22.15 1.69 -7.61
CA GLY A 462 23.60 1.85 -7.65
C GLY A 462 24.29 0.98 -8.71
N PRO A 463 25.49 1.39 -9.19
CA PRO A 463 26.25 0.61 -10.16
C PRO A 463 26.76 -0.69 -9.53
N GLU A 464 26.69 -1.79 -10.31
CA GLU A 464 26.95 -3.16 -9.86
C GLU A 464 28.27 -3.30 -9.08
N ASN A 465 29.37 -2.74 -9.58
CA ASN A 465 30.67 -2.86 -8.94
C ASN A 465 30.71 -2.24 -7.53
N LYS A 466 30.04 -1.10 -7.32
CA LYS A 466 30.03 -0.43 -6.02
C LYS A 466 29.10 -1.13 -5.03
N ILE A 467 27.89 -1.46 -5.48
CA ILE A 467 26.90 -2.10 -4.61
C ILE A 467 27.34 -3.52 -4.22
N CYS A 468 28.01 -4.26 -5.10
CA CYS A 468 28.54 -5.59 -4.76
C CYS A 468 29.77 -5.54 -3.84
N GLU A 469 30.61 -4.51 -3.95
CA GLU A 469 31.70 -4.29 -2.99
C GLU A 469 31.15 -4.01 -1.58
N ASP A 470 30.14 -3.13 -1.48
CA ASP A 470 29.50 -2.80 -0.21
C ASP A 470 28.75 -4.00 0.37
N LEU A 471 27.94 -4.68 -0.45
CA LEU A 471 27.23 -5.90 -0.07
C LEU A 471 28.19 -6.96 0.48
N SER A 472 29.34 -7.18 -0.16
CA SER A 472 30.34 -8.13 0.35
C SER A 472 30.84 -7.77 1.75
N LYS A 473 31.02 -6.48 2.05
CA LYS A 473 31.38 -6.01 3.41
C LYS A 473 30.23 -6.27 4.38
N THR A 474 29.00 -5.91 4.03
CA THR A 474 27.80 -6.17 4.86
C THR A 474 27.64 -7.66 5.18
N LEU A 475 27.70 -8.53 4.18
CA LEU A 475 27.57 -9.98 4.34
C LEU A 475 28.69 -10.54 5.22
N LYS A 476 29.92 -10.03 5.09
CA LYS A 476 31.04 -10.42 5.96
C LYS A 476 30.83 -10.00 7.42
N ILE A 477 30.38 -8.77 7.67
CA ILE A 477 30.12 -8.26 9.03
C ILE A 477 28.98 -9.06 9.68
N THR A 478 27.91 -9.30 8.94
CA THR A 478 26.71 -10.02 9.42
C THR A 478 26.88 -11.55 9.43
N LYS A 479 27.98 -12.06 8.86
CA LYS A 479 28.29 -13.49 8.71
C LYS A 479 27.19 -14.26 7.96
N THR A 480 26.67 -13.64 6.91
CA THR A 480 25.65 -14.21 6.01
C THR A 480 26.21 -14.37 4.60
N ASN A 481 25.55 -15.18 3.78
CA ASN A 481 25.96 -15.49 2.40
C ASN A 481 25.23 -14.63 1.37
N ARG A 482 24.05 -14.13 1.71
CA ARG A 482 23.18 -13.36 0.82
C ARG A 482 22.20 -12.47 1.58
N MET A 483 21.65 -11.49 0.87
CA MET A 483 20.64 -10.55 1.35
C MET A 483 19.37 -10.64 0.48
N VAL A 484 18.20 -10.57 1.11
CA VAL A 484 16.89 -10.56 0.44
C VAL A 484 16.14 -9.28 0.86
N VAL A 485 15.63 -8.55 -0.13
CA VAL A 485 14.95 -7.25 0.05
C VAL A 485 13.64 -7.14 -0.76
N GLY A 486 12.69 -6.35 -0.26
CA GLY A 486 11.46 -5.92 -0.93
C GLY A 486 11.54 -4.46 -1.38
N HIS A 487 10.54 -3.63 -1.04
CA HIS A 487 10.46 -2.15 -1.16
C HIS A 487 10.46 -1.55 -2.57
N THR A 488 11.34 -2.07 -3.44
CA THR A 488 11.50 -1.59 -4.80
C THR A 488 10.84 -2.58 -5.75
N VAL A 489 9.65 -2.22 -6.20
CA VAL A 489 8.83 -2.99 -7.14
C VAL A 489 9.60 -3.37 -8.40
N GLN A 490 9.72 -4.68 -8.64
CA GLN A 490 10.21 -5.26 -9.88
C GLN A 490 9.08 -5.25 -10.92
N ARG A 491 9.12 -4.26 -11.81
CA ARG A 491 8.00 -3.91 -12.72
C ARG A 491 7.61 -4.99 -13.73
N ASP A 492 8.48 -5.95 -14.01
CA ASP A 492 8.20 -7.09 -14.87
C ASP A 492 7.55 -8.27 -14.12
N GLY A 493 7.31 -8.11 -12.81
CA GLY A 493 6.70 -9.13 -11.97
C GLY A 493 7.62 -10.29 -11.61
N GLN A 494 8.92 -10.16 -11.88
CA GLN A 494 9.90 -11.22 -11.64
C GLN A 494 10.80 -10.88 -10.45
N ILE A 495 11.26 -11.93 -9.76
CA ILE A 495 12.31 -11.79 -8.75
C ILE A 495 13.62 -11.60 -9.50
N HIS A 496 14.37 -10.55 -9.15
CA HIS A 496 15.69 -10.28 -9.74
C HIS A 496 16.80 -10.50 -8.74
N THR A 497 17.99 -10.78 -9.26
CA THR A 497 19.20 -10.92 -8.45
C THR A 497 20.31 -10.00 -8.94
N ARG A 498 21.21 -9.66 -8.02
CA ARG A 498 22.46 -8.93 -8.30
C ARG A 498 23.62 -9.58 -7.55
N CYS A 499 24.83 -9.17 -7.89
CA CYS A 499 26.05 -9.62 -7.21
C CYS A 499 26.22 -11.14 -7.20
N ASN A 500 26.09 -11.77 -8.37
CA ASN A 500 26.20 -13.23 -8.52
C ASN A 500 25.27 -13.99 -7.56
N ASN A 501 23.99 -13.61 -7.52
CA ASN A 501 22.97 -14.24 -6.67
C ASN A 501 23.23 -14.10 -5.15
N GLN A 502 23.91 -13.03 -4.72
CA GLN A 502 24.05 -12.68 -3.31
C GLN A 502 23.05 -11.62 -2.84
N LEU A 503 22.34 -10.96 -3.77
CA LEU A 503 21.27 -10.00 -3.46
C LEU A 503 20.02 -10.35 -4.26
N TYR A 504 18.88 -10.42 -3.59
CA TYR A 504 17.58 -10.78 -4.19
C TYR A 504 16.56 -9.67 -3.94
N PHE A 505 15.85 -9.27 -5.00
CA PHE A 505 14.73 -8.32 -4.96
C PHE A 505 13.43 -9.08 -5.15
N ILE A 506 12.59 -9.13 -4.12
CA ILE A 506 11.41 -10.00 -4.06
C ILE A 506 10.07 -9.26 -4.02
N ASP A 507 10.09 -7.94 -4.05
CA ASP A 507 8.88 -7.17 -4.32
C ASP A 507 8.55 -7.21 -5.81
N VAL A 508 7.69 -8.14 -6.20
CA VAL A 508 7.21 -8.28 -7.58
C VAL A 508 5.97 -7.42 -7.86
N GLY A 509 5.56 -6.57 -6.91
CA GLY A 509 4.31 -5.81 -6.96
C GLY A 509 3.07 -6.69 -6.91
N MET A 510 2.98 -7.54 -5.88
CA MET A 510 1.90 -8.53 -5.75
C MET A 510 0.51 -7.91 -5.63
N SER A 511 0.40 -6.81 -4.88
CA SER A 511 -0.87 -6.11 -4.65
C SER A 511 -1.53 -5.67 -5.97
N MET A 512 -2.86 -5.69 -6.01
CA MET A 512 -3.62 -5.09 -7.12
C MET A 512 -3.36 -3.59 -7.30
N ALA A 513 -2.79 -2.90 -6.29
CA ALA A 513 -2.32 -1.52 -6.44
C ALA A 513 -1.13 -1.42 -7.42
N TYR A 514 -0.37 -2.50 -7.60
CA TYR A 514 0.80 -2.58 -8.46
C TYR A 514 0.59 -3.60 -9.60
N GLN A 515 1.58 -4.43 -9.94
CA GLN A 515 1.55 -5.32 -11.11
C GLN A 515 0.54 -6.47 -10.99
N ASN A 516 -0.10 -6.67 -9.82
CA ASN A 516 -1.04 -7.76 -9.58
C ASN A 516 -0.44 -9.14 -9.87
N THR A 517 0.85 -9.31 -9.58
CA THR A 517 1.63 -10.54 -9.79
C THR A 517 1.51 -11.46 -8.57
N LEU A 518 2.19 -12.61 -8.61
CA LEU A 518 2.33 -13.47 -7.44
C LEU A 518 3.65 -14.22 -7.53
N ALA A 519 4.54 -13.99 -6.56
CA ALA A 519 5.80 -14.70 -6.48
C ALA A 519 6.26 -14.91 -5.04
N TYR A 520 7.06 -15.94 -4.81
CA TYR A 520 7.79 -16.13 -3.57
C TYR A 520 9.14 -16.83 -3.80
N LEU A 521 10.09 -16.58 -2.91
CA LEU A 521 11.34 -17.32 -2.81
C LEU A 521 11.16 -18.53 -1.90
N GLU A 522 11.75 -19.66 -2.30
CA GLU A 522 11.78 -20.90 -1.55
C GLU A 522 13.21 -21.42 -1.46
N PHE A 523 13.73 -21.45 -0.24
CA PHE A 523 15.01 -22.07 0.09
C PHE A 523 14.75 -23.48 0.59
N LYS A 524 15.37 -24.46 -0.05
CA LYS A 524 15.33 -25.85 0.36
C LYS A 524 16.70 -26.27 0.88
N LYS A 525 16.78 -26.50 2.18
CA LYS A 525 18.05 -26.74 2.86
C LYS A 525 18.71 -28.04 2.40
N ASP A 526 17.96 -29.14 2.33
CA ASP A 526 18.48 -30.46 1.96
C ASP A 526 18.97 -30.53 0.51
N GLU A 527 18.30 -29.81 -0.38
CA GLU A 527 18.65 -29.74 -1.80
C GLU A 527 19.76 -28.69 -2.05
N LYS A 528 20.04 -27.82 -1.07
CA LYS A 528 20.88 -26.61 -1.20
C LYS A 528 20.47 -25.74 -2.39
N GLU A 529 19.16 -25.60 -2.57
CA GLU A 529 18.56 -24.92 -3.72
C GLU A 529 17.72 -23.72 -3.29
N ILE A 530 17.72 -22.68 -4.13
CA ILE A 530 16.87 -21.50 -4.01
C ILE A 530 16.02 -21.42 -5.27
N TRP A 531 14.72 -21.37 -5.08
CA TRP A 531 13.73 -21.33 -6.15
C TRP A 531 12.95 -20.02 -6.09
N ALA A 532 12.69 -19.42 -7.24
CA ALA A 532 11.55 -18.53 -7.39
C ALA A 532 10.36 -19.29 -7.96
N LYS A 533 9.20 -18.96 -7.41
CA LYS A 533 7.93 -19.61 -7.68
C LYS A 533 6.97 -18.54 -8.14
N TYR A 534 6.39 -18.71 -9.33
CA TYR A 534 5.47 -17.77 -9.97
C TYR A 534 4.14 -18.45 -10.26
N ASP A 535 3.03 -17.71 -10.16
CA ASP A 535 1.67 -18.17 -10.53
C ASP A 535 1.43 -18.15 -12.05
#